data_AF-A0A2T1M2R3-F1
#
_entry.id   AF-A0A2T1M2R3-F1
#
_cell.length_a   1.000
_cell.length_b   1.000
_cell.length_c   1.000
_cell.angle_alpha   90.00
_cell.angle_beta   90.00
_cell.angle_gamma   90.00
#
_symmetry.space_group_name_H-M   'P 1'
#
loop_
_entity.id
_entity.type
_entity.pdbx_description
1 polymer ?
#
loop_
_entity_poly.entity_id
_entity_poly.type
_entity_poly.pdbx_seq_one_letter_code
_entity_poly.pdbx_strand_id
1 'polypeptide(L)'
;MQTQNSNFKLNEQNDELNVNQAIQSWLVQQLAQLLSLDTKTINVTEPLTRYGLDSIDAVTLVGDLEDWLDVELPSTLFWDHPTIEKSSQYITENCDIPSTSLANSESEVEAQKVPEPANSKKGWGLFGR
;
A
#
# COMPACT_ATOMS: atom_id res chain seq x y z
N MET A 1 6.84 -29.69 -40.75
CA MET A 1 7.74 -28.73 -40.07
C MET A 1 7.23 -27.33 -40.41
N GLN A 2 6.40 -26.75 -39.54
CA GLN A 2 5.96 -25.35 -39.63
C GLN A 2 5.94 -24.84 -38.20
N THR A 3 6.97 -24.09 -37.83
CA THR A 3 7.05 -23.35 -36.57
C THR A 3 6.29 -22.04 -36.76
N GLN A 4 5.06 -21.96 -36.27
CA GLN A 4 4.42 -20.68 -36.01
C GLN A 4 4.87 -20.22 -34.62
N ASN A 5 6.01 -19.53 -34.59
CA ASN A 5 6.43 -18.77 -33.42
C ASN A 5 5.68 -17.43 -33.42
N SER A 6 4.47 -17.47 -32.90
CA SER A 6 3.73 -16.28 -32.49
C SER A 6 3.69 -16.33 -30.97
N ASN A 7 4.56 -15.63 -30.25
CA ASN A 7 4.28 -15.31 -28.85
C ASN A 7 5.09 -14.13 -28.32
N PHE A 8 4.33 -13.25 -27.67
CA PHE A 8 4.72 -12.23 -26.71
C PHE A 8 5.46 -10.97 -27.19
N LYS A 9 4.64 -10.00 -27.60
CA LYS A 9 4.94 -8.58 -27.49
C LYS A 9 3.74 -7.91 -26.81
N LEU A 10 3.51 -8.20 -25.53
CA LEU A 10 2.35 -7.72 -24.77
C LEU A 10 2.67 -7.65 -23.26
N ASN A 11 3.35 -6.60 -22.79
CA ASN A 11 3.38 -6.17 -21.37
C ASN A 11 4.42 -5.07 -21.11
N GLU A 12 4.39 -3.97 -21.87
CA GLU A 12 5.22 -2.78 -21.56
C GLU A 12 4.38 -1.50 -21.47
N GLN A 13 3.05 -1.66 -21.43
CA GLN A 13 2.06 -0.57 -21.39
C GLN A 13 0.93 -0.87 -20.39
N ASN A 14 0.99 -2.01 -19.69
CA ASN A 14 -0.04 -2.38 -18.70
C ASN A 14 0.47 -2.12 -17.27
N ASP A 15 1.76 -2.22 -17.00
CA ASP A 15 2.31 -2.11 -15.65
C ASP A 15 2.05 -0.72 -15.03
N GLU A 16 2.28 0.38 -15.75
CA GLU A 16 2.07 1.75 -15.22
C GLU A 16 0.60 2.02 -14.83
N LEU A 17 -0.34 1.50 -15.62
CA LEU A 17 -1.78 1.69 -15.44
C LEU A 17 -2.25 0.86 -14.23
N ASN A 18 -1.72 -0.36 -14.09
CA ASN A 18 -2.03 -1.24 -12.97
C ASN A 18 -1.45 -0.70 -11.65
N VAL A 19 -0.22 -0.16 -11.67
CA VAL A 19 0.43 0.43 -10.49
C VAL A 19 -0.40 1.60 -9.95
N ASN A 20 -0.80 2.52 -10.82
CA ASN A 20 -1.60 3.66 -10.41
C ASN A 20 -2.93 3.22 -9.79
N GLN A 21 -3.65 2.29 -10.43
CA GLN A 21 -4.92 1.76 -9.93
C GLN A 21 -4.77 0.98 -8.61
N ALA A 22 -3.65 0.28 -8.42
CA ALA A 22 -3.36 -0.43 -7.18
C ALA A 22 -3.13 0.56 -6.02
N ILE A 23 -2.37 1.64 -6.24
CA ILE A 23 -2.17 2.70 -5.25
C ILE A 23 -3.51 3.37 -4.91
N GLN A 24 -4.33 3.69 -5.92
CA GLN A 24 -5.65 4.27 -5.67
C GLN A 24 -6.53 3.34 -4.82
N SER A 25 -6.56 2.05 -5.16
CA SER A 25 -7.35 1.05 -4.44
C SER A 25 -6.88 0.89 -3.00
N TRP A 26 -5.56 0.86 -2.79
CA TRP A 26 -4.96 0.80 -1.46
C TRP A 26 -5.32 2.02 -0.63
N LEU A 27 -5.18 3.23 -1.19
CA LEU A 27 -5.55 4.48 -0.51
C LEU A 27 -7.03 4.52 -0.13
N VAL A 28 -7.93 4.12 -1.05
CA VAL A 28 -9.37 4.03 -0.78
C VAL A 28 -9.66 3.05 0.37
N GLN A 29 -8.99 1.89 0.40
CA GLN A 29 -9.17 0.92 1.48
C GLN A 29 -8.66 1.44 2.82
N GLN A 30 -7.48 2.07 2.86
CA GLN A 30 -6.93 2.64 4.08
C GLN A 30 -7.82 3.76 4.63
N LEU A 31 -8.28 4.67 3.76
CA LEU A 31 -9.20 5.73 4.16
C LEU A 31 -10.54 5.19 4.66
N ALA A 32 -11.09 4.16 4.01
CA ALA A 32 -12.32 3.51 4.44
C ALA A 32 -12.17 2.92 5.85
N GLN A 33 -11.03 2.28 6.13
CA GLN A 33 -10.74 1.73 7.47
C GLN A 33 -10.54 2.83 8.51
N LEU A 34 -9.73 3.84 8.18
CA LEU A 34 -9.36 4.92 9.09
C LEU A 34 -10.57 5.80 9.46
N LEU A 35 -11.40 6.16 8.47
CA LEU A 35 -12.58 6.99 8.66
C LEU A 35 -13.86 6.17 8.94
N SER A 36 -13.77 4.84 8.98
CA SER A 36 -14.92 3.93 9.10
C SER A 36 -16.02 4.23 8.07
N LEU A 37 -15.61 4.51 6.84
CA LEU A 37 -16.48 4.80 5.70
C LEU A 37 -16.53 3.61 4.73
N ASP A 38 -17.55 3.56 3.88
CA ASP A 38 -17.60 2.56 2.81
C ASP A 38 -16.73 3.03 1.63
N THR A 39 -15.98 2.11 1.01
CA THR A 39 -15.12 2.43 -0.13
C THR A 39 -15.88 3.06 -1.30
N LYS A 40 -17.19 2.82 -1.42
CA LYS A 40 -18.05 3.45 -2.45
C LYS A 40 -18.37 4.92 -2.17
N THR A 41 -18.22 5.36 -0.93
CA THR A 41 -18.43 6.76 -0.54
C THR A 41 -17.19 7.62 -0.78
N ILE A 42 -16.03 6.99 -0.93
CA ILE A 42 -14.75 7.65 -1.17
C ILE A 42 -14.55 7.80 -2.67
N ASN A 43 -14.57 9.05 -3.13
CA ASN A 43 -14.26 9.44 -4.49
C ASN A 43 -12.79 9.85 -4.61
N VAL A 44 -12.09 9.23 -5.57
CA VAL A 44 -10.66 9.47 -5.86
C VAL A 44 -10.35 10.87 -6.38
N THR A 45 -11.36 11.57 -6.89
CA THR A 45 -11.25 12.95 -7.41
C THR A 45 -11.58 14.03 -6.38
N GLU A 46 -12.11 13.65 -5.22
CA GLU A 46 -12.47 14.58 -4.14
C GLU A 46 -11.30 14.74 -3.15
N PRO A 47 -11.12 15.94 -2.56
CA PRO A 47 -10.11 16.15 -1.54
C PRO A 47 -10.30 15.25 -0.31
N LEU A 48 -9.23 14.63 0.19
CA LEU A 48 -9.27 13.76 1.37
C LEU A 48 -9.79 14.46 2.63
N THR A 49 -9.50 15.76 2.75
CA THR A 49 -9.97 16.62 3.84
C THR A 49 -11.49 16.76 3.89
N ARG A 50 -12.21 16.49 2.79
CA ARG A 50 -13.68 16.47 2.77
C ARG A 50 -14.27 15.32 3.57
N TYR A 51 -13.56 14.19 3.64
CA TYR A 51 -13.98 13.02 4.39
C TYR A 51 -13.65 13.13 5.89
N GLY A 52 -12.95 14.19 6.29
CA GLY A 52 -12.54 14.40 7.68
C GLY A 52 -11.13 13.91 8.00
N LEU A 53 -10.30 13.63 6.98
CA LEU A 53 -8.89 13.30 7.20
C LEU A 53 -8.18 14.44 7.94
N ASP A 54 -7.62 14.15 9.10
CA ASP A 54 -6.86 15.11 9.90
C ASP A 54 -5.35 15.10 9.57
N SER A 55 -4.58 16.03 10.15
CA SER A 55 -3.14 16.11 9.87
C SER A 55 -2.34 14.92 10.41
N ILE A 56 -2.78 14.26 11.47
CA ILE A 56 -2.09 13.10 12.05
C ILE A 56 -2.38 11.86 11.20
N ASP A 57 -3.64 11.69 10.81
CA ASP A 57 -4.10 10.61 9.95
C ASP A 57 -3.45 10.71 8.57
N ALA A 58 -3.33 11.93 8.02
CA ALA A 58 -2.65 12.15 6.75
C ALA A 58 -1.17 11.74 6.81
N VAL A 59 -0.45 12.13 7.86
CA VAL A 59 0.96 11.76 8.03
C VAL A 59 1.13 10.25 8.24
N THR A 60 0.21 9.63 9.00
CA THR A 60 0.20 8.16 9.21
C THR A 60 -0.02 7.43 7.88
N LEU A 61 -0.99 7.89 7.08
CA LEU A 61 -1.29 7.32 5.77
C LEU A 61 -0.12 7.48 4.79
N VAL A 62 0.63 8.59 4.86
CA VAL A 62 1.87 8.72 4.06
C VAL A 62 2.90 7.70 4.52
N GLY A 63 3.14 7.56 5.82
CA GLY A 63 4.10 6.59 6.35
C GLY A 63 3.76 5.14 5.97
N ASP A 64 2.49 4.74 6.10
CA ASP A 64 2.03 3.41 5.69
C ASP A 64 2.24 3.18 4.17
N LEU A 65 2.10 4.24 3.37
CA LEU A 65 2.28 4.19 1.92
C LEU A 65 3.77 4.10 1.54
N GLU A 66 4.64 4.82 2.26
CA GLU A 66 6.11 4.71 2.15
C GLU A 66 6.56 3.29 2.46
N ASP A 67 6.11 2.72 3.58
CA ASP A 67 6.44 1.36 4.01
C ASP A 67 5.89 0.31 3.03
N TRP A 68 4.69 0.52 2.48
CA TRP A 68 4.11 -0.42 1.51
C TRP A 68 4.87 -0.41 0.18
N LEU A 69 5.21 0.77 -0.33
CA LEU A 69 5.88 0.92 -1.63
C LEU A 69 7.41 0.79 -1.55
N ASP A 70 7.98 0.84 -0.35
CA ASP A 70 9.43 0.93 -0.10
C ASP A 70 10.06 2.16 -0.78
N VAL A 71 9.37 3.31 -0.68
CA VAL A 71 9.79 4.59 -1.30
C VAL A 71 9.71 5.74 -0.30
N GLU A 72 10.45 6.82 -0.56
CA GLU A 72 10.45 8.03 0.27
C GLU A 72 9.43 9.04 -0.27
N LEU A 73 8.45 9.44 0.55
CA LEU A 73 7.37 10.35 0.19
C LEU A 73 7.35 11.58 1.10
N PRO A 74 7.01 12.76 0.57
CA PRO A 74 6.85 13.94 1.41
C PRO A 74 5.63 13.79 2.31
N SER A 75 5.77 14.09 3.61
CA SER A 75 4.63 14.09 4.55
C SER A 75 3.55 15.14 4.19
N THR A 76 3.87 16.09 3.31
CA THR A 76 2.93 17.06 2.73
C THR A 76 2.26 16.57 1.45
N LEU A 77 2.45 15.30 1.04
CA LEU A 77 1.89 14.74 -0.18
C LEU A 77 0.39 15.03 -0.32
N PHE A 78 -0.39 14.75 0.72
CA PHE A 78 -1.84 15.00 0.73
C PHE A 78 -2.23 16.49 0.87
N TRP A 79 -1.26 17.37 1.11
CA TRP A 79 -1.45 18.83 1.11
C TRP A 79 -1.23 19.41 -0.28
N ASP A 80 -0.18 18.98 -0.98
CA ASP A 80 0.14 19.36 -2.35
C ASP A 80 -0.81 18.67 -3.36
N HIS A 81 -1.15 17.41 -3.09
CA HIS A 81 -1.99 16.54 -3.90
C HIS A 81 -3.17 16.01 -3.05
N PRO A 82 -4.19 16.82 -2.78
CA PRO A 82 -5.25 16.45 -1.84
C PRO A 82 -6.20 15.36 -2.34
N THR A 83 -6.03 14.85 -3.56
CA THR A 83 -6.89 13.81 -4.14
C THR A 83 -6.09 12.52 -4.34
N ILE A 84 -6.79 11.39 -4.26
CA ILE A 84 -6.19 10.06 -4.43
C ILE A 84 -5.60 9.93 -5.84
N GLU A 85 -6.32 10.42 -6.85
CA GLU A 85 -5.86 10.41 -8.25
C GLU A 85 -4.53 11.18 -8.43
N LYS A 86 -4.42 12.38 -7.85
CA LYS A 86 -3.20 13.19 -7.96
C LYS A 86 -2.05 12.60 -7.18
N SER A 87 -2.33 12.05 -5.99
CA SER A 87 -1.32 11.40 -5.17
C SER A 87 -0.77 10.16 -5.88
N SER A 88 -1.64 9.28 -6.38
CA SER A 88 -1.20 8.08 -7.10
C SER A 88 -0.42 8.44 -8.35
N GLN A 89 -0.88 9.44 -9.12
CA GLN A 89 -0.17 9.91 -10.30
C GLN A 89 1.22 10.45 -9.95
N TYR A 90 1.33 11.29 -8.92
CA TYR A 90 2.61 11.82 -8.47
C TYR A 90 3.59 10.70 -8.11
N ILE A 91 3.14 9.68 -7.37
CA ILE A 91 3.98 8.56 -6.96
C ILE A 91 4.42 7.73 -8.17
N THR A 92 3.52 7.42 -9.10
CA THR A 92 3.88 6.67 -10.32
C THR A 92 4.86 7.46 -11.20
N GLU A 93 4.78 8.79 -11.22
CA GLU A 93 5.65 9.64 -12.04
C GLU A 93 7.01 9.94 -11.39
N ASN A 94 7.09 9.98 -10.05
CA ASN A 94 8.28 10.43 -9.33
C ASN A 94 9.00 9.31 -8.56
N CYS A 95 8.36 8.16 -8.36
CA CYS A 95 8.93 7.03 -7.62
C CYS A 95 9.11 5.81 -8.53
N ASP A 96 10.28 5.19 -8.45
CA ASP A 96 10.53 3.87 -9.03
C ASP A 96 9.94 2.80 -8.11
N ILE A 97 8.69 2.40 -8.40
CA ILE A 97 7.96 1.45 -7.57
C ILE A 97 8.37 0.02 -7.96
N PRO A 98 8.94 -0.77 -7.05
CA PRO A 98 9.32 -2.14 -7.36
C PRO A 98 8.07 -2.99 -7.60
N SER A 99 7.97 -3.64 -8.77
CA SER A 99 6.84 -4.50 -9.13
C SER A 99 6.58 -5.65 -8.14
N THR A 100 7.55 -5.96 -7.27
CA THR A 100 7.42 -6.92 -6.17
C THR A 100 6.42 -6.48 -5.09
N SER A 101 6.29 -5.18 -4.80
CA SER A 101 5.37 -4.70 -3.74
C SER A 101 3.90 -4.87 -4.14
N LEU A 102 3.58 -4.64 -5.41
CA LEU A 102 2.21 -4.70 -5.95
C LEU A 102 1.65 -6.14 -6.03
N ALA A 103 2.52 -7.14 -6.15
CA ALA A 103 2.12 -8.55 -6.23
C ALA A 103 1.60 -9.11 -4.89
N ASN A 104 1.83 -8.41 -3.77
CA ASN A 104 1.43 -8.88 -2.43
C ASN A 104 -0.04 -8.55 -2.09
N SER A 105 -0.79 -7.82 -2.93
CA SER A 105 -2.18 -7.42 -2.64
C SER A 105 -3.26 -8.43 -3.08
N GLU A 106 -2.92 -9.48 -3.85
CA GLU A 106 -3.89 -10.51 -4.30
C GLU A 106 -3.68 -11.91 -3.68
N SER A 107 -2.75 -12.08 -2.74
CA SER A 107 -2.49 -13.39 -2.11
C SER A 107 -2.07 -13.29 -0.64
N GLU A 108 -2.85 -12.64 0.21
CA GLU A 108 -2.80 -12.87 1.66
C GLU A 108 -4.20 -12.75 2.29
N VAL A 109 -5.14 -13.57 1.80
CA VAL A 109 -6.33 -13.98 2.57
C VAL A 109 -6.14 -15.41 3.06
N GLU A 110 -5.02 -15.68 3.74
CA GLU A 110 -4.89 -16.85 4.61
C GLU A 110 -4.74 -16.32 6.04
N ALA A 111 -5.75 -16.60 6.88
CA ALA A 111 -5.69 -16.37 8.30
C ALA A 111 -4.41 -16.97 8.90
N GLN A 112 -3.65 -16.18 9.69
CA GLN A 112 -3.24 -16.52 11.06
C GLN A 112 -2.15 -15.59 11.63
N LYS A 113 -2.52 -14.96 12.75
CA LYS A 113 -1.77 -15.02 14.03
C LYS A 113 -0.49 -14.19 14.14
N VAL A 114 -0.56 -13.20 15.03
CA VAL A 114 0.54 -12.62 15.82
C VAL A 114 1.69 -13.62 15.99
N PRO A 115 2.87 -13.40 15.37
CA PRO A 115 4.08 -14.08 15.81
C PRO A 115 4.56 -13.35 17.07
N GLU A 116 4.05 -13.78 18.22
CA GLU A 116 4.72 -13.56 19.49
C GLU A 116 6.12 -14.22 19.39
N PRO A 117 7.23 -13.47 19.55
CA PRO A 117 8.55 -14.00 19.27
C PRO A 117 8.90 -15.12 20.25
N ALA A 118 9.06 -16.31 19.71
CA ALA A 118 9.62 -17.44 20.42
C ALA A 118 11.08 -17.15 20.81
N ASN A 119 11.35 -17.22 22.13
CA ASN A 119 12.29 -18.18 22.72
C ASN A 119 13.44 -17.61 23.58
N SER A 120 13.46 -18.13 24.81
CA SER A 120 14.64 -18.50 25.63
C SER A 120 15.40 -17.44 26.42
N LYS A 121 15.18 -17.47 27.75
CA LYS A 121 16.26 -17.75 28.70
C LYS A 121 15.85 -18.81 29.71
N LYS A 122 16.40 -20.02 29.54
CA LYS A 122 16.52 -21.02 30.62
C LYS A 122 17.45 -20.45 31.70
N GLY A 123 17.02 -20.52 32.97
CA GLY A 123 17.92 -20.26 34.09
C GLY A 123 17.21 -19.97 35.40
N TRP A 124 16.82 -21.02 36.12
CA TRP A 124 17.03 -21.12 37.57
C TRP A 124 16.75 -22.56 38.03
N GLY A 125 17.80 -23.38 37.99
CA GLY A 125 17.99 -24.32 39.08
C GLY A 125 18.52 -23.55 40.31
N LEU A 126 18.38 -24.18 41.48
CA LEU A 126 19.16 -23.94 42.71
C LEU A 126 18.73 -22.77 43.63
N PHE A 127 17.57 -22.89 44.30
CA PHE A 127 17.36 -22.47 45.69
C PHE A 127 16.25 -23.38 46.26
N GLY A 128 16.41 -24.31 47.20
CA GLY A 128 17.25 -24.29 48.40
C GLY A 128 16.36 -24.09 49.63
N ARG A 129 15.64 -25.14 50.08
CA ARG A 129 15.28 -25.35 51.49
C ARG A 129 14.68 -26.72 51.75
#